data_AF-A0A940PPC2-F1
#
_entry.id   AF-A0A940PPC2-F1
#
_cell.length_a   1.000
_cell.length_b   1.000
_cell.length_c   1.000
_cell.angle_alpha   90.00
_cell.angle_beta   90.00
_cell.angle_gamma   90.00
#
_symmetry.space_group_name_H-M   'P 1'
#
loop_
_entity.id
_entity.type
_entity.pdbx_description
1 polymer ?
#
loop_
_entity_poly.entity_id
_entity_poly.type
_entity_poly.pdbx_seq_one_letter_code
_entity_poly.pdbx_strand_id
1 'polypeptide(L)'
;MSDRPEAAQLARNLFPGLAATLDRALTAGEAETRLGRRGVLSDGSATPGVPARDTFEAQLGAEVNRFQSRHAALAWNDVADEAARDAVLGAFALVRDVLRDSDIELPAPESFAGLVDLGAVADRFEAGLTPVPAPYGLGLDSWQGLFQRAAEQHPEQLDPREPFVIATEAVREFGLLGDVTAGPFIDASSGRPGVRWTLRLVPDGAAPALLGLNFDHGPHVTLPEMLMLQLMRVTAGLAPLDHASFTWLAGGLAAGKLGARHVYDVADRAVRISCREIGNQGPHLGARTPVDLAA
;
A
#
# COMPACT_ATOMS: atom_id res chain seq x y z
N MET A 1 -4.45 38.90 12.63
CA MET A 1 -4.56 37.87 13.70
C MET A 1 -6.02 37.71 14.19
N SER A 2 -7.02 37.54 13.31
CA SER A 2 -8.44 37.42 13.73
C SER A 2 -9.29 36.41 12.94
N ASP A 3 -8.71 35.44 12.23
CA ASP A 3 -9.48 34.39 11.50
C ASP A 3 -9.67 33.08 12.30
N ARG A 4 -9.14 33.03 13.53
CA ARG A 4 -9.20 31.84 14.39
C ARG A 4 -10.61 31.44 14.88
N PRO A 5 -11.55 32.35 15.20
CA PRO A 5 -12.86 31.92 15.70
C PRO A 5 -13.72 31.32 14.59
N GLU A 6 -13.61 31.79 13.35
CA GLU A 6 -14.34 31.23 12.20
C GLU A 6 -13.83 29.85 11.81
N ALA A 7 -12.52 29.63 11.78
CA ALA A 7 -11.94 28.32 11.53
C ALA A 7 -12.31 27.30 12.61
N ALA A 8 -12.33 27.71 13.89
CA ALA A 8 -12.75 26.85 14.99
C ALA A 8 -14.26 26.54 14.93
N GLN A 9 -15.09 27.53 14.57
CA GLN A 9 -16.53 27.34 14.41
C GLN A 9 -16.84 26.42 13.21
N LEU A 10 -16.14 26.60 12.10
CA LEU A 10 -16.24 25.75 10.92
C LEU A 10 -15.82 24.31 11.24
N ALA A 11 -14.69 24.11 11.92
CA ALA A 11 -14.26 22.78 12.35
C ALA A 11 -15.26 22.12 13.31
N ARG A 12 -15.88 22.88 14.22
CA ARG A 12 -16.95 22.39 15.11
C ARG A 12 -18.20 21.98 14.34
N ASN A 13 -18.58 22.74 13.31
CA ASN A 13 -19.73 22.44 12.46
C ASN A 13 -19.48 21.21 11.57
N LEU A 14 -18.27 21.06 11.05
CA LEU A 14 -17.86 19.91 10.24
C LEU A 14 -17.68 18.64 11.09
N PHE A 15 -17.26 18.78 12.35
CA PHE A 15 -16.89 17.65 13.23
C PHE A 15 -17.59 17.70 14.61
N PRO A 16 -18.94 17.68 14.67
CA PRO A 16 -19.67 17.89 15.92
C PRO A 16 -19.40 16.83 16.99
N GLY A 17 -19.15 15.57 16.59
CA GLY A 17 -18.81 14.48 17.52
C GLY A 17 -17.41 14.63 18.15
N LEU A 18 -16.43 15.06 17.35
CA LEU A 18 -15.07 15.33 17.84
C LEU A 18 -15.06 16.56 18.73
N ALA A 19 -15.76 17.62 18.34
CA ALA A 19 -15.94 18.83 19.14
C ALA A 19 -16.57 18.52 20.51
N ALA A 20 -17.66 17.75 20.54
CA ALA A 20 -18.28 17.33 21.79
C ALA A 20 -17.37 16.46 22.68
N THR A 21 -16.48 15.67 22.07
CA THR A 21 -15.51 14.85 22.81
C THR A 21 -14.39 15.70 23.38
N LEU A 22 -13.89 16.67 22.62
CA LEU A 22 -12.85 17.61 23.04
C LEU A 22 -13.37 18.56 24.14
N ASP A 23 -14.61 19.06 24.01
CA ASP A 23 -15.27 19.88 25.02
C ASP A 23 -15.48 19.10 26.33
N ARG A 24 -15.85 17.81 26.26
CA ARG A 24 -15.94 16.92 27.44
C ARG A 24 -14.57 16.72 28.09
N ALA A 25 -13.53 16.48 27.30
CA ALA A 25 -12.17 16.30 27.80
C ALA A 25 -11.61 17.56 28.49
N LEU A 26 -11.83 18.73 27.89
CA LEU A 26 -11.46 20.03 28.48
C LEU A 26 -12.22 20.28 29.79
N THR A 27 -13.53 20.02 29.80
CA THR A 27 -14.36 20.18 31.01
C THR A 27 -13.91 19.24 32.13
N ALA A 28 -13.56 18.00 31.80
CA ALA A 28 -13.04 17.03 32.77
C ALA A 28 -11.67 17.45 33.33
N GLY A 29 -10.74 17.90 32.47
CA GLY A 29 -9.44 18.40 32.90
C GLY A 29 -9.51 19.68 33.74
N GLU A 30 -10.46 20.58 33.44
CA GLU A 30 -10.73 21.77 34.27
C GLU A 30 -11.33 21.42 35.63
N ALA A 31 -12.21 20.41 35.69
CA ALA A 31 -12.77 19.93 36.95
C ALA A 31 -11.70 19.28 37.83
N GLU A 32 -10.80 18.48 37.24
CA GLU A 32 -9.68 17.83 37.91
C GLU A 32 -8.66 18.87 38.43
N THR A 33 -8.37 19.91 37.64
CA THR A 33 -7.51 21.04 38.04
C THR A 33 -8.13 21.86 39.18
N ARG A 34 -9.45 22.03 39.21
CA ARG A 34 -10.17 22.71 40.30
C ARG A 34 -10.24 21.87 41.59
N LEU A 35 -10.35 20.55 41.48
CA LEU A 35 -10.34 19.63 42.63
C LEU A 35 -8.94 19.46 43.22
N GLY A 36 -7.90 19.35 42.39
CA GLY A 36 -6.50 19.27 42.82
C GLY A 36 -6.00 20.52 43.56
N ARG A 37 -6.61 21.69 43.30
CA ARG A 37 -6.29 22.94 44.02
C ARG A 37 -6.97 23.05 45.40
N ARG A 38 -7.93 22.17 45.72
CA ARG A 38 -8.74 22.25 46.95
C ARG A 38 -8.55 21.09 47.92
N GLY A 39 -7.75 20.08 47.57
CA GLY A 39 -7.56 18.87 48.35
C GLY A 39 -6.11 18.42 48.44
N VAL A 40 -5.23 19.25 49.01
CA VAL A 40 -4.02 18.74 49.66
C VAL A 40 -4.37 18.59 51.13
N LEU A 41 -4.82 17.38 51.49
CA LEU A 41 -4.79 16.71 52.80
C LEU A 41 -5.92 15.66 52.85
N SER A 42 -5.63 14.41 52.45
CA SER A 42 -6.08 13.20 53.15
C SER A 42 -5.63 11.94 52.39
N ASP A 43 -5.21 10.95 53.17
CA ASP A 43 -4.60 9.68 52.85
C ASP A 43 -5.39 8.72 51.95
N GLY A 44 -4.62 7.86 51.26
CA GLY A 44 -4.80 6.42 51.39
C GLY A 44 -5.66 5.72 50.34
N SER A 45 -4.97 5.05 49.39
CA SER A 45 -5.46 4.01 48.47
C SER A 45 -6.28 4.49 47.27
N ALA A 46 -5.61 4.63 46.13
CA ALA A 46 -6.24 4.56 44.82
C ALA A 46 -5.37 3.69 43.90
N THR A 47 -5.98 2.64 43.40
CA THR A 47 -5.58 1.76 42.30
C THR A 47 -4.90 2.56 41.17
N PRO A 48 -3.87 2.04 40.47
CA PRO A 48 -3.27 2.74 39.33
C PRO A 48 -4.30 2.82 38.20
N GLY A 49 -5.08 3.90 38.18
CA GLY A 49 -5.90 4.27 37.05
C GLY A 49 -4.98 4.68 35.92
N VAL A 50 -5.08 3.99 34.78
CA VAL A 50 -4.48 4.42 33.51
C VAL A 50 -4.81 5.91 33.34
N PRO A 51 -3.82 6.81 33.21
CA PRO A 51 -4.09 8.23 33.21
C PRO A 51 -5.04 8.55 32.05
N ALA A 52 -6.10 9.33 32.32
CA ALA A 52 -7.14 9.68 31.36
C ALA A 52 -6.59 10.26 30.04
N ARG A 53 -5.35 10.75 30.07
CA ARG A 53 -4.59 11.24 28.91
C ARG A 53 -4.25 10.13 27.90
N ASP A 54 -3.84 8.95 28.35
CA ASP A 54 -3.51 7.82 27.46
C ASP A 54 -4.77 7.30 26.76
N THR A 55 -5.90 7.31 27.48
CA THR A 55 -7.22 6.95 26.94
C THR A 55 -7.71 7.99 25.92
N PHE A 56 -7.45 9.28 26.15
CA PHE A 56 -7.81 10.35 25.21
C PHE A 56 -6.97 10.30 23.93
N GLU A 57 -5.65 10.11 24.04
CA GLU A 57 -4.76 10.01 22.88
C GLU A 57 -5.11 8.79 22.02
N ALA A 58 -5.43 7.64 22.62
CA ALA A 58 -5.92 6.45 21.91
C ALA A 58 -7.27 6.69 21.22
N GLN A 59 -8.21 7.38 21.88
CA GLN A 59 -9.52 7.73 21.31
C GLN A 59 -9.39 8.75 20.17
N LEU A 60 -8.52 9.75 20.32
CA LEU A 60 -8.24 10.74 19.28
C LEU A 60 -7.58 10.07 18.07
N GLY A 61 -6.62 9.16 18.28
CA GLY A 61 -6.02 8.36 17.22
C GLY A 61 -7.05 7.51 16.47
N ALA A 62 -7.96 6.84 17.20
CA ALA A 62 -9.04 6.07 16.60
C ALA A 62 -9.98 6.94 15.76
N GLU A 63 -10.28 8.17 16.20
CA GLU A 63 -11.22 9.05 15.51
C GLU A 63 -10.61 9.81 14.34
N VAL A 64 -9.32 10.13 14.41
CA VAL A 64 -8.53 10.57 13.26
C VAL A 64 -8.47 9.44 12.23
N ASN A 65 -8.22 8.19 12.64
CA ASN A 65 -8.22 7.04 11.72
C ASN A 65 -9.59 6.83 11.06
N ARG A 66 -10.71 6.94 11.80
CA ARG A 66 -12.05 6.87 11.21
C ARG A 66 -12.33 8.04 10.28
N PHE A 67 -11.94 9.25 10.65
CA PHE A 67 -12.09 10.44 9.82
C PHE A 67 -11.30 10.30 8.52
N GLN A 68 -10.00 10.01 8.61
CA GLN A 68 -9.16 9.73 7.46
C GLN A 68 -9.73 8.59 6.63
N SER A 69 -10.23 7.51 7.23
CA SER A 69 -10.86 6.41 6.47
C SER A 69 -12.15 6.85 5.73
N ARG A 70 -12.96 7.76 6.30
CA ARG A 70 -14.17 8.29 5.65
C ARG A 70 -13.87 9.37 4.62
N HIS A 71 -12.80 10.11 4.82
CA HIS A 71 -12.44 11.27 4.00
C HIS A 71 -11.30 11.00 3.02
N ALA A 72 -10.65 9.81 3.11
CA ALA A 72 -9.62 9.23 2.22
C ALA A 72 -9.97 9.30 0.72
N ALA A 73 -11.24 9.53 0.41
CA ALA A 73 -11.82 9.49 -0.93
C ALA A 73 -12.19 10.88 -1.48
N LEU A 74 -11.98 11.98 -0.74
CA LEU A 74 -12.47 13.29 -1.19
C LEU A 74 -11.89 13.71 -2.54
N ALA A 75 -10.59 13.51 -2.77
CA ALA A 75 -9.97 13.79 -4.06
C ALA A 75 -10.38 12.79 -5.15
N TRP A 76 -10.66 11.54 -4.78
CA TRP A 76 -11.06 10.48 -5.72
C TRP A 76 -12.54 10.55 -6.12
N ASN A 77 -13.36 11.32 -5.41
CA ASN A 77 -14.74 11.61 -5.81
C ASN A 77 -14.83 12.41 -7.12
N ASP A 78 -13.75 13.09 -7.51
CA ASP A 78 -13.67 13.83 -8.78
C ASP A 78 -13.44 12.89 -9.99
N VAL A 79 -13.12 11.61 -9.77
CA VAL A 79 -13.10 10.59 -10.82
C VAL A 79 -14.55 10.30 -11.23
N ALA A 80 -14.90 10.66 -12.46
CA ALA A 80 -16.27 10.55 -12.98
C ALA A 80 -16.75 9.10 -13.12
N ASP A 81 -15.83 8.16 -13.40
CA ASP A 81 -16.13 6.74 -13.47
C ASP A 81 -16.16 6.12 -12.06
N GLU A 82 -17.35 5.69 -11.63
CA GLU A 82 -17.58 5.04 -10.34
C GLU A 82 -16.84 3.71 -10.20
N ALA A 83 -16.74 2.91 -11.26
CA ALA A 83 -16.03 1.63 -11.21
C ALA A 83 -14.52 1.84 -11.07
N ALA A 84 -13.96 2.83 -11.79
CA ALA A 84 -12.56 3.19 -11.66
C ALA A 84 -12.24 3.71 -10.24
N ARG A 85 -13.10 4.59 -9.71
CA ARG A 85 -12.99 5.12 -8.34
C ARG A 85 -13.03 4.00 -7.30
N ASP A 86 -14.02 3.12 -7.38
CA ASP A 86 -14.21 2.02 -6.43
C ASP A 86 -13.04 1.02 -6.50
N ALA A 87 -12.50 0.77 -7.70
CA ALA A 87 -11.31 -0.06 -7.88
C ALA A 87 -10.08 0.54 -7.18
N VAL A 88 -9.86 1.86 -7.30
CA VAL A 88 -8.76 2.54 -6.61
C VAL A 88 -8.93 2.44 -5.10
N LEU A 89 -10.09 2.82 -4.56
CA LEU A 89 -10.34 2.79 -3.12
C LEU A 89 -10.27 1.37 -2.55
N GLY A 90 -10.76 0.38 -3.29
CA GLY A 90 -10.64 -1.04 -2.98
C GLY A 90 -9.18 -1.50 -2.94
N ALA A 91 -8.35 -1.06 -3.89
CA ALA A 91 -6.92 -1.35 -3.90
C ALA A 91 -6.21 -0.80 -2.65
N PHE A 92 -6.49 0.45 -2.26
CA PHE A 92 -5.94 1.02 -1.02
C PHE A 92 -6.39 0.27 0.24
N ALA A 93 -7.63 -0.22 0.27
CA ALA A 93 -8.10 -1.06 1.36
C ALA A 93 -7.33 -2.39 1.45
N LEU A 94 -7.13 -3.07 0.30
CA LEU A 94 -6.34 -4.30 0.24
C LEU A 94 -4.88 -4.08 0.64
N VAL A 95 -4.24 -3.01 0.16
CA VAL A 95 -2.85 -2.70 0.54
C VAL A 95 -2.75 -2.41 2.04
N ARG A 96 -3.73 -1.71 2.63
CA ARG A 96 -3.77 -1.51 4.09
C ARG A 96 -3.84 -2.83 4.85
N ASP A 97 -4.59 -3.80 4.32
CA ASP A 97 -4.68 -5.13 4.91
C ASP A 97 -3.41 -5.96 4.72
N VAL A 98 -2.75 -5.86 3.55
CA VAL A 98 -1.42 -6.45 3.30
C VAL A 98 -0.38 -5.93 4.29
N LEU A 99 -0.40 -4.62 4.55
CA LEU A 99 0.55 -3.95 5.45
C LEU A 99 0.14 -4.03 6.93
N ARG A 100 -0.96 -4.72 7.25
CA ARG A 100 -1.41 -4.90 8.63
C ARG A 100 -0.28 -5.51 9.46
N ASP A 101 -0.04 -4.92 10.63
CA ASP A 101 1.01 -5.30 11.58
C ASP A 101 2.45 -5.19 11.03
N SER A 102 2.65 -4.43 9.95
CA SER A 102 3.98 -4.03 9.46
C SER A 102 4.36 -2.63 9.95
N ASP A 103 5.64 -2.29 9.86
CA ASP A 103 6.17 -0.94 10.09
C ASP A 103 6.08 -0.05 8.84
N ILE A 104 5.42 -0.52 7.78
CA ILE A 104 5.32 0.17 6.50
C ILE A 104 4.03 0.98 6.48
N GLU A 105 4.17 2.28 6.32
CA GLU A 105 3.04 3.20 6.20
C GLU A 105 2.61 3.35 4.74
N LEU A 106 1.32 3.14 4.48
CA LEU A 106 0.66 3.46 3.21
C LEU A 106 0.25 4.94 3.21
N PRO A 107 0.73 5.77 2.27
CA PRO A 107 0.25 7.14 2.15
C PRO A 107 -1.25 7.17 1.88
N ALA A 108 -1.92 8.21 2.38
CA ALA A 108 -3.34 8.42 2.13
C ALA A 108 -3.61 8.46 0.61
N PRO A 109 -4.76 7.92 0.13
CA PRO A 109 -5.05 7.91 -1.30
C PRO A 109 -4.97 9.29 -1.95
N GLU A 110 -5.34 10.36 -1.24
CA GLU A 110 -5.30 11.73 -1.76
C GLU A 110 -3.89 12.25 -2.05
N SER A 111 -2.87 11.72 -1.36
CA SER A 111 -1.48 12.03 -1.68
C SER A 111 -1.16 11.63 -3.13
N PHE A 112 -1.79 10.59 -3.65
CA PHE A 112 -1.64 10.12 -5.03
C PHE A 112 -2.44 10.95 -6.03
N ALA A 113 -3.54 11.59 -5.63
CA ALA A 113 -4.32 12.45 -6.53
C ALA A 113 -3.53 13.67 -7.03
N GLY A 114 -2.48 14.08 -6.32
CA GLY A 114 -1.53 15.11 -6.77
C GLY A 114 -0.46 14.61 -7.75
N LEU A 115 -0.31 13.28 -7.90
CA LEU A 115 0.65 12.65 -8.81
C LEU A 115 0.00 12.05 -10.06
N VAL A 116 -1.28 11.69 -9.97
CA VAL A 116 -2.01 11.05 -11.05
C VAL A 116 -2.97 12.05 -11.72
N ASP A 117 -3.16 11.88 -13.03
CA ASP A 117 -4.25 12.50 -13.75
C ASP A 117 -5.54 11.70 -13.48
N LEU A 118 -6.44 12.28 -12.67
CA LEU A 118 -7.73 11.66 -12.33
C LEU A 118 -8.63 11.44 -13.55
N GLY A 119 -8.50 12.28 -14.59
CA GLY A 119 -9.19 12.07 -15.87
C GLY A 119 -8.62 10.84 -16.59
N ALA A 120 -7.29 10.71 -16.62
CA ALA A 120 -6.64 9.52 -17.18
C ALA A 120 -6.99 8.23 -16.43
N VAL A 121 -7.23 8.28 -15.12
CA VAL A 121 -7.73 7.13 -14.36
C VAL A 121 -9.10 6.69 -14.87
N ALA A 122 -10.04 7.63 -15.05
CA ALA A 122 -11.37 7.32 -15.59
C ALA A 122 -11.29 6.80 -17.04
N ASP A 123 -10.49 7.46 -17.89
CA ASP A 123 -10.43 7.15 -19.32
C ASP A 123 -9.71 5.83 -19.64
N ARG A 124 -8.73 5.44 -18.80
CA ARG A 124 -7.86 4.29 -19.06
C ARG A 124 -8.19 3.06 -18.23
N PHE A 125 -9.07 3.19 -17.24
CA PHE A 125 -9.51 2.04 -16.46
C PHE A 125 -10.42 1.14 -17.29
N GLU A 126 -10.14 -0.16 -17.27
CA GLU A 126 -10.97 -1.18 -17.90
C GLU A 126 -10.95 -2.47 -17.08
N ALA A 127 -11.94 -3.33 -17.31
CA ALA A 127 -12.00 -4.63 -16.65
C ALA A 127 -10.75 -5.46 -17.00
N GLY A 128 -10.06 -5.95 -15.97
CA GLY A 128 -8.77 -6.65 -16.13
C GLY A 128 -7.55 -5.80 -15.79
N LEU A 129 -7.74 -4.54 -15.38
CA LEU A 129 -6.72 -3.70 -14.76
C LEU A 129 -6.97 -3.54 -13.26
N THR A 130 -5.92 -3.69 -12.46
CA THR A 130 -5.94 -3.41 -11.02
C THR A 130 -5.07 -2.19 -10.72
N PRO A 131 -5.58 -1.18 -9.99
CA PRO A 131 -4.74 -0.13 -9.42
C PRO A 131 -3.78 -0.73 -8.38
N VAL A 132 -2.48 -0.49 -8.52
CA VAL A 132 -1.46 -1.05 -7.61
C VAL A 132 -0.68 0.09 -6.95
N PRO A 133 -1.02 0.46 -5.70
CA PRO A 133 -0.16 1.27 -4.84
C PRO A 133 1.07 0.45 -4.43
N ALA A 134 2.25 0.74 -5.00
CA ALA A 134 3.43 -0.10 -4.83
C ALA A 134 4.55 0.62 -4.04
N PRO A 135 5.10 0.01 -2.96
CA PRO A 135 6.22 0.56 -2.20
C PRO A 135 7.58 0.12 -2.76
N TYR A 136 8.43 1.10 -3.06
CA TYR A 136 9.80 0.95 -3.54
C TYR A 136 10.77 1.16 -2.38
N GLY A 137 11.91 0.47 -2.40
CA GLY A 137 12.94 0.59 -1.35
C GLY A 137 12.72 -0.25 -0.08
N LEU A 138 11.72 -1.14 -0.02
CA LEU A 138 11.47 -2.00 1.15
C LEU A 138 12.63 -2.98 1.46
N GLY A 139 13.32 -3.44 0.41
CA GLY A 139 14.31 -4.51 0.52
C GLY A 139 13.69 -5.91 0.61
N LEU A 140 14.51 -6.94 0.41
CA LEU A 140 14.07 -8.33 0.30
C LEU A 140 13.39 -8.84 1.59
N ASP A 141 14.01 -8.62 2.74
CA ASP A 141 13.52 -9.15 4.03
C ASP A 141 12.09 -8.67 4.35
N SER A 142 11.79 -7.41 4.02
CA SER A 142 10.45 -6.83 4.21
C SER A 142 9.42 -7.48 3.30
N TRP A 143 9.76 -7.73 2.03
CA TRP A 143 8.88 -8.46 1.12
C TRP A 143 8.66 -9.90 1.59
N GLN A 144 9.72 -10.62 1.99
CA GLN A 144 9.60 -11.96 2.55
C GLN A 144 8.69 -11.98 3.78
N GLY A 145 8.84 -11.01 4.70
CA GLY A 145 7.96 -10.88 5.86
C GLY A 145 6.49 -10.64 5.50
N LEU A 146 6.21 -9.86 4.45
CA LEU A 146 4.85 -9.65 3.96
C LEU A 146 4.24 -10.93 3.36
N PHE A 147 4.99 -11.66 2.52
CA PHE A 147 4.55 -12.94 1.97
C PHE A 147 4.35 -14.01 3.03
N GLN A 148 5.22 -14.05 4.05
CA GLN A 148 5.08 -14.95 5.19
C GLN A 148 3.77 -14.72 5.93
N ARG A 149 3.45 -13.46 6.27
CA ARG A 149 2.18 -13.12 6.93
C ARG A 149 0.97 -13.44 6.05
N ALA A 150 1.04 -13.13 4.75
CA ALA A 150 -0.04 -13.45 3.82
C ALA A 150 -0.29 -14.97 3.75
N ALA A 151 0.76 -15.79 3.75
CA ALA A 151 0.64 -17.24 3.75
C ALA A 151 0.09 -17.81 5.07
N GLU A 152 0.42 -17.20 6.20
CA GLU A 152 -0.17 -17.56 7.50
C GLU A 152 -1.67 -17.27 7.56
N GLN A 153 -2.11 -16.19 6.93
CA GLN A 153 -3.53 -15.79 6.86
C GLN A 153 -4.31 -16.57 5.79
N HIS A 154 -3.66 -16.90 4.68
CA HIS A 154 -4.24 -17.56 3.51
C HIS A 154 -3.44 -18.81 3.10
N PRO A 155 -3.38 -19.84 3.98
CA PRO A 155 -2.58 -21.03 3.73
C PRO A 155 -3.11 -21.88 2.57
N GLU A 156 -4.31 -21.61 2.07
CA GLU A 156 -4.86 -22.19 0.85
C GLU A 156 -4.23 -21.62 -0.43
N GLN A 157 -3.74 -20.37 -0.39
CA GLN A 157 -3.15 -19.68 -1.53
C GLN A 157 -1.62 -19.76 -1.56
N LEU A 158 -0.96 -19.73 -0.40
CA LEU A 158 0.50 -19.78 -0.28
C LEU A 158 0.94 -20.83 0.74
N ASP A 159 2.05 -21.52 0.49
CA ASP A 159 2.66 -22.41 1.48
C ASP A 159 3.38 -21.59 2.56
N PRO A 160 3.00 -21.69 3.85
CA PRO A 160 3.64 -20.93 4.94
C PRO A 160 5.13 -21.25 5.17
N ARG A 161 5.68 -22.30 4.56
CA ARG A 161 7.09 -22.67 4.73
C ARG A 161 8.00 -21.89 3.79
N GLU A 162 7.53 -21.61 2.58
CA GLU A 162 8.33 -20.98 1.54
C GLU A 162 7.45 -20.19 0.55
N PRO A 163 6.67 -19.20 1.02
CA PRO A 163 5.67 -18.53 0.19
C PRO A 163 6.29 -17.63 -0.89
N PHE A 164 7.56 -17.25 -0.71
CA PHE A 164 8.29 -16.37 -1.62
C PHE A 164 9.75 -16.84 -1.80
N VAL A 165 10.07 -17.28 -3.01
CA VAL A 165 11.38 -17.82 -3.38
C VAL A 165 12.07 -16.91 -4.38
N ILE A 166 13.34 -16.59 -4.16
CA ILE A 166 14.14 -15.82 -5.11
C ILE A 166 15.44 -16.55 -5.45
N ALA A 167 15.76 -16.61 -6.74
CA ALA A 167 17.02 -17.12 -7.23
C ALA A 167 18.21 -16.30 -6.70
N THR A 168 19.34 -16.96 -6.45
CA THR A 168 20.51 -16.35 -5.80
C THR A 168 21.02 -15.10 -6.55
N GLU A 169 20.96 -15.08 -7.87
CA GLU A 169 21.35 -13.93 -8.70
C GLU A 169 20.45 -12.72 -8.44
N ALA A 170 19.12 -12.92 -8.37
CA ALA A 170 18.17 -11.86 -8.07
C ALA A 170 18.24 -11.39 -6.61
N VAL A 171 18.64 -12.25 -5.67
CA VAL A 171 18.91 -11.84 -4.28
C VAL A 171 20.06 -10.84 -4.21
N ARG A 172 21.18 -11.10 -4.90
CA ARG A 172 22.37 -10.23 -4.87
C ARG A 172 22.10 -8.83 -5.40
N GLU A 173 21.21 -8.74 -6.37
CA GLU A 173 20.91 -7.51 -7.09
C GLU A 173 19.46 -7.03 -6.85
N PHE A 174 18.83 -7.48 -5.76
CA PHE A 174 17.43 -7.16 -5.46
C PHE A 174 17.20 -5.65 -5.39
N GLY A 175 18.17 -4.90 -4.86
CA GLY A 175 18.13 -3.43 -4.83
C GLY A 175 17.98 -2.83 -6.23
N LEU A 176 18.65 -3.39 -7.25
CA LEU A 176 18.54 -2.89 -8.63
C LEU A 176 17.12 -3.08 -9.18
N LEU A 177 16.43 -4.17 -8.83
CA LEU A 177 15.03 -4.40 -9.21
C LEU A 177 14.05 -3.52 -8.41
N GLY A 178 14.40 -3.22 -7.16
CA GLY A 178 13.60 -2.36 -6.28
C GLY A 178 13.74 -0.86 -6.55
N ASP A 179 14.80 -0.44 -7.25
CA ASP A 179 15.08 0.97 -7.56
C ASP A 179 14.65 1.39 -8.97
N VAL A 180 14.14 0.44 -9.77
CA VAL A 180 13.67 0.73 -11.13
C VAL A 180 12.56 1.77 -11.09
N THR A 181 12.80 2.88 -11.79
CA THR A 181 11.94 4.06 -11.76
C THR A 181 10.76 3.83 -12.69
N ALA A 182 9.54 3.86 -12.16
CA ALA A 182 8.31 3.54 -12.89
C ALA A 182 7.30 4.69 -13.00
N GLY A 183 7.65 5.88 -12.51
CA GLY A 183 6.77 7.04 -12.53
C GLY A 183 7.07 8.03 -11.41
N PRO A 184 6.18 9.01 -11.18
CA PRO A 184 6.31 9.92 -10.05
C PRO A 184 6.14 9.17 -8.72
N PHE A 185 6.84 9.64 -7.69
CA PHE A 185 6.85 9.02 -6.36
C PHE A 185 6.28 9.96 -5.30
N ILE A 186 5.60 9.39 -4.32
CA ILE A 186 5.33 10.02 -3.02
C ILE A 186 6.26 9.40 -1.98
N ASP A 187 6.90 10.23 -1.17
CA ASP A 187 7.57 9.80 0.04
C ASP A 187 6.54 9.51 1.14
N ALA A 188 6.72 8.39 1.87
CA ALA A 188 5.92 8.15 3.06
C ALA A 188 6.20 9.25 4.11
N SER A 189 5.17 9.95 4.57
CA SER A 189 5.30 11.11 5.45
C SER A 189 5.77 10.79 6.87
N SER A 190 5.51 9.58 7.37
CA SER A 190 5.82 9.16 8.74
C SER A 190 6.34 7.71 8.86
N GLY A 191 6.73 7.11 7.73
CA GLY A 191 7.16 5.72 7.66
C GLY A 191 8.67 5.51 7.69
N ARG A 192 9.08 4.28 7.37
CA ARG A 192 10.49 3.92 7.19
C ARG A 192 11.16 4.84 6.15
N PRO A 193 12.28 5.50 6.48
CA PRO A 193 12.95 6.42 5.56
C PRO A 193 13.44 5.68 4.32
N GLY A 194 13.28 6.30 3.15
CA GLY A 194 13.69 5.75 1.86
C GLY A 194 12.61 4.92 1.14
N VAL A 195 11.44 4.71 1.76
CA VAL A 195 10.30 4.06 1.11
C VAL A 195 9.50 5.07 0.29
N ARG A 196 9.37 4.80 -1.00
CA ARG A 196 8.66 5.64 -1.97
C ARG A 196 7.50 4.88 -2.58
N TRP A 197 6.42 5.56 -2.92
CA TRP A 197 5.21 4.91 -3.44
C TRP A 197 4.86 5.38 -4.84
N THR A 198 4.41 4.46 -5.69
CA THR A 198 3.79 4.75 -6.99
C THR A 198 2.37 4.21 -7.03
N LEU A 199 1.59 4.68 -8.02
CA LEU A 199 0.28 4.13 -8.35
C LEU A 199 0.16 4.01 -9.86
N ARG A 200 -0.01 2.79 -10.36
CA ARG A 200 -0.25 2.48 -11.78
C ARG A 200 -1.36 1.45 -11.92
N LEU A 201 -1.98 1.38 -13.10
CA LEU A 201 -2.90 0.28 -13.42
C LEU A 201 -2.10 -0.88 -13.99
N VAL A 202 -2.19 -2.05 -13.38
CA VAL A 202 -1.46 -3.26 -13.81
C VAL A 202 -2.46 -4.31 -14.28
N PRO A 203 -2.25 -4.95 -15.44
CA PRO A 203 -3.08 -6.06 -15.88
C PRO A 203 -3.13 -7.18 -14.84
N ASP A 204 -4.32 -7.65 -14.49
CA ASP A 204 -4.55 -8.68 -13.46
C ASP A 204 -5.17 -9.98 -13.99
N GLY A 205 -5.32 -10.10 -15.32
CA GLY A 205 -5.78 -11.33 -15.97
C GLY A 205 -4.88 -12.53 -15.65
N ALA A 206 -5.40 -13.76 -15.75
CA ALA A 206 -4.72 -14.98 -15.27
C ALA A 206 -3.35 -15.26 -15.93
N ALA A 207 -3.16 -14.84 -17.18
CA ALA A 207 -1.91 -14.99 -17.92
C ALA A 207 -1.54 -13.67 -18.61
N PRO A 208 -0.24 -13.38 -18.75
CA PRO A 208 0.23 -12.20 -19.46
C PRO A 208 0.03 -12.39 -20.96
N ALA A 209 -0.13 -11.29 -21.71
CA ALA A 209 -0.20 -11.35 -23.17
C ALA A 209 1.13 -11.88 -23.72
N LEU A 210 1.08 -12.95 -24.52
CA LEU A 210 2.28 -13.54 -25.12
C LEU A 210 2.92 -12.56 -26.09
N LEU A 211 4.21 -12.30 -25.89
CA LEU A 211 5.01 -11.46 -26.76
C LEU A 211 5.79 -12.34 -27.74
N GLY A 212 5.74 -11.99 -29.03
CA GLY A 212 6.63 -12.57 -30.03
C GLY A 212 8.07 -12.06 -29.88
N LEU A 213 8.98 -12.56 -30.72
CA LEU A 213 10.42 -12.24 -30.71
C LEU A 213 10.78 -10.76 -30.99
N ASN A 214 9.80 -9.92 -31.32
CA ASN A 214 10.01 -8.54 -31.81
C ASN A 214 9.41 -7.46 -30.90
N PHE A 215 9.15 -7.74 -29.61
CA PHE A 215 8.60 -6.70 -28.75
C PHE A 215 9.70 -5.78 -28.19
N ASP A 216 9.80 -4.63 -28.84
CA ASP A 216 10.50 -3.42 -28.37
C ASP A 216 9.89 -2.92 -27.04
N HIS A 217 10.75 -2.80 -26.03
CA HIS A 217 10.79 -1.82 -24.92
C HIS A 217 9.51 -1.09 -24.46
N GLY A 218 8.36 -1.75 -24.35
CA GLY A 218 7.18 -1.18 -23.67
C GLY A 218 7.44 -0.94 -22.17
N PRO A 219 6.65 -0.08 -21.49
CA PRO A 219 6.75 0.01 -20.05
C PRO A 219 6.51 -1.37 -19.44
N HIS A 220 7.38 -1.76 -18.53
CA HIS A 220 7.27 -3.05 -17.84
C HIS A 220 6.78 -2.80 -16.42
N VAL A 221 6.00 -3.77 -15.92
CA VAL A 221 5.67 -3.81 -14.50
C VAL A 221 6.95 -4.00 -13.69
N THR A 222 7.10 -3.27 -12.59
CA THR A 222 8.29 -3.41 -11.74
C THR A 222 8.14 -4.60 -10.81
N LEU A 223 9.25 -4.99 -10.19
CA LEU A 223 9.20 -6.02 -9.15
C LEU A 223 8.30 -5.58 -7.97
N PRO A 224 8.44 -4.38 -7.37
CA PRO A 224 7.53 -3.92 -6.32
C PRO A 224 6.05 -3.99 -6.67
N GLU A 225 5.68 -3.62 -7.90
CA GLU A 225 4.29 -3.67 -8.36
C GLU A 225 3.78 -5.10 -8.49
N MET A 226 4.57 -6.00 -9.07
CA MET A 226 4.16 -7.40 -9.14
C MET A 226 4.04 -8.03 -7.77
N LEU A 227 5.00 -7.78 -6.85
CA LEU A 227 4.94 -8.32 -5.50
C LEU A 227 3.72 -7.82 -4.74
N MET A 228 3.42 -6.52 -4.84
CA MET A 228 2.21 -5.97 -4.21
C MET A 228 0.93 -6.52 -4.83
N LEU A 229 0.86 -6.63 -6.16
CA LEU A 229 -0.30 -7.20 -6.84
C LEU A 229 -0.57 -8.64 -6.38
N GLN A 230 0.46 -9.46 -6.20
CA GLN A 230 0.30 -10.81 -5.66
C GLN A 230 -0.26 -10.81 -4.24
N LEU A 231 0.30 -9.98 -3.37
CA LEU A 231 -0.16 -9.87 -1.98
C LEU A 231 -1.60 -9.38 -1.90
N MET A 232 -1.96 -8.34 -2.67
CA MET A 232 -3.34 -7.83 -2.74
C MET A 232 -4.33 -8.93 -3.15
N ARG A 233 -3.96 -9.78 -4.12
CA ARG A 233 -4.81 -10.90 -4.55
C ARG A 233 -4.96 -11.95 -3.46
N VAL A 234 -3.87 -12.35 -2.83
CA VAL A 234 -3.89 -13.31 -1.71
C VAL A 234 -4.76 -12.79 -0.58
N THR A 235 -4.58 -11.53 -0.18
CA THR A 235 -5.41 -10.86 0.85
C THR A 235 -6.88 -10.76 0.45
N ALA A 236 -7.19 -10.63 -0.84
CA ALA A 236 -8.56 -10.69 -1.35
C ALA A 236 -9.12 -12.13 -1.42
N GLY A 237 -8.37 -13.15 -1.00
CA GLY A 237 -8.75 -14.57 -1.12
C GLY A 237 -8.68 -15.12 -2.55
N LEU A 238 -8.00 -14.43 -3.46
CA LEU A 238 -7.82 -14.81 -4.85
C LEU A 238 -6.47 -15.53 -5.05
N ALA A 239 -6.42 -16.41 -6.05
CA ALA A 239 -5.17 -17.06 -6.43
C ALA A 239 -4.15 -16.02 -6.97
N PRO A 240 -2.85 -16.19 -6.64
CA PRO A 240 -1.77 -15.44 -7.27
C PRO A 240 -1.75 -15.62 -8.80
N LEU A 241 -1.21 -14.64 -9.52
CA LEU A 241 -1.12 -14.61 -10.97
C LEU A 241 0.06 -15.40 -11.52
N ASP A 242 0.02 -15.70 -12.82
CA ASP A 242 1.12 -16.27 -13.62
C ASP A 242 1.51 -17.70 -13.25
N HIS A 243 0.57 -18.64 -13.39
CA HIS A 243 0.84 -20.10 -13.30
C HIS A 243 1.82 -20.61 -14.36
N ALA A 244 2.00 -19.84 -15.44
CA ALA A 244 3.01 -20.06 -16.46
C ALA A 244 4.04 -18.93 -16.39
N SER A 245 5.28 -19.27 -16.69
CA SER A 245 6.38 -18.34 -16.48
C SER A 245 6.40 -17.12 -17.37
N PHE A 246 6.77 -16.00 -16.77
CA PHE A 246 6.77 -14.67 -17.38
C PHE A 246 8.12 -13.97 -17.18
N THR A 247 8.71 -13.41 -18.24
CA THR A 247 10.13 -12.99 -18.22
C THR A 247 10.37 -11.48 -18.09
N TRP A 248 9.36 -10.62 -17.92
CA TRP A 248 9.59 -9.17 -18.08
C TRP A 248 9.09 -8.32 -16.92
N LEU A 249 9.85 -8.36 -15.82
CA LEU A 249 9.87 -7.28 -14.84
C LEU A 249 10.84 -6.19 -15.32
N ALA A 250 10.51 -4.93 -15.06
CA ALA A 250 11.38 -3.81 -15.35
C ALA A 250 12.72 -3.95 -14.59
N GLY A 251 13.82 -3.54 -15.23
CA GLY A 251 15.16 -3.61 -14.67
C GLY A 251 16.05 -4.69 -15.29
N GLY A 252 17.35 -4.41 -15.34
CA GLY A 252 18.37 -5.34 -15.81
C GLY A 252 19.25 -5.78 -14.66
N LEU A 253 19.52 -7.09 -14.61
CA LEU A 253 20.47 -7.72 -13.71
C LEU A 253 21.76 -8.09 -14.45
N ALA A 254 22.84 -8.34 -13.70
CA ALA A 254 24.15 -8.71 -14.20
C ALA A 254 24.63 -7.76 -15.32
N ALA A 255 24.56 -6.45 -15.05
CA ALA A 255 24.86 -5.37 -16.00
C ALA A 255 24.01 -5.40 -17.28
N GLY A 256 22.72 -5.75 -17.14
CA GLY A 256 21.76 -5.77 -18.25
C GLY A 256 21.79 -7.05 -19.09
N LYS A 257 22.43 -8.12 -18.62
CA LYS A 257 22.43 -9.42 -19.30
C LYS A 257 21.21 -10.27 -18.95
N LEU A 258 20.71 -10.11 -17.72
CA LEU A 258 19.62 -10.91 -17.18
C LEU A 258 18.40 -10.01 -16.91
N GLY A 259 17.21 -10.56 -17.16
CA GLY A 259 15.93 -10.00 -16.72
C GLY A 259 15.36 -10.85 -15.59
N ALA A 260 14.62 -10.21 -14.68
CA ALA A 260 13.90 -10.93 -13.64
C ALA A 260 12.61 -11.56 -14.21
N ARG A 261 12.39 -12.82 -13.84
CA ARG A 261 11.29 -13.67 -14.27
C ARG A 261 10.41 -13.99 -13.06
N HIS A 262 9.11 -13.79 -13.21
CA HIS A 262 8.11 -14.09 -12.22
C HIS A 262 7.33 -15.37 -12.60
N VAL A 263 6.96 -16.18 -11.61
CA VAL A 263 6.00 -17.29 -11.75
C VAL A 263 5.36 -17.57 -10.41
N TYR A 264 4.06 -17.88 -10.41
CA TYR A 264 3.42 -18.53 -9.28
C TYR A 264 3.41 -20.05 -9.50
N ASP A 265 4.14 -20.76 -8.66
CA ASP A 265 4.20 -22.22 -8.69
C ASP A 265 3.02 -22.80 -7.92
N VAL A 266 2.04 -23.34 -8.63
CA VAL A 266 0.82 -23.91 -8.03
C VAL A 266 1.12 -25.15 -7.20
N ALA A 267 2.13 -25.94 -7.57
CA ALA A 267 2.46 -27.18 -6.87
C ALA A 267 3.04 -26.87 -5.48
N ASP A 268 3.92 -25.86 -5.42
CA ASP A 268 4.57 -25.43 -4.19
C ASP A 268 3.80 -24.30 -3.47
N ARG A 269 2.76 -23.76 -4.10
CA ARG A 269 2.01 -22.56 -3.64
C ARG A 269 2.96 -21.43 -3.25
N ALA A 270 3.88 -21.11 -4.15
CA ALA A 270 4.94 -20.15 -3.90
C ALA A 270 5.09 -19.17 -5.07
N VAL A 271 5.26 -17.89 -4.75
CA VAL A 271 5.67 -16.88 -5.74
C VAL A 271 7.18 -16.97 -5.90
N ARG A 272 7.66 -17.16 -7.14
CA ARG A 272 9.07 -17.34 -7.45
C ARG A 272 9.59 -16.23 -8.35
N ILE A 273 10.72 -15.64 -7.97
CA ILE A 273 11.50 -14.72 -8.79
C ILE A 273 12.80 -15.40 -9.22
N SER A 274 13.00 -15.55 -10.52
CA SER A 274 14.20 -16.15 -11.12
C SER A 274 14.84 -15.18 -12.12
N CYS A 275 15.98 -15.56 -12.71
CA CYS A 275 16.65 -14.75 -13.71
C CYS A 275 16.70 -15.49 -15.05
N ARG A 276 16.67 -14.74 -16.16
CA ARG A 276 16.87 -15.29 -17.50
C ARG A 276 17.63 -14.31 -18.38
N GLU A 277 18.41 -14.82 -19.32
CA GLU A 277 19.06 -13.98 -20.33
C GLU A 277 18.04 -13.24 -21.19
N ILE A 278 18.19 -11.91 -21.29
CA ILE A 278 17.29 -11.01 -22.03
C ILE A 278 17.23 -11.38 -23.52
N GLY A 279 18.30 -11.95 -24.08
CA GLY A 279 18.37 -12.41 -25.48
C GLY A 279 17.86 -13.83 -25.72
N ASN A 280 17.64 -14.65 -24.68
CA ASN A 280 17.14 -16.01 -24.81
C ASN A 280 15.61 -16.03 -24.68
N GLN A 281 14.97 -15.47 -25.70
CA GLN A 281 13.56 -15.08 -25.78
C GLN A 281 12.62 -16.22 -26.23
N GLY A 282 12.83 -17.47 -25.78
CA GLY A 282 11.95 -18.60 -26.13
C GLY A 282 10.45 -18.34 -25.80
N PRO A 283 9.52 -19.29 -26.07
CA PRO A 283 8.06 -19.06 -26.10
C PRO A 283 7.37 -18.71 -24.75
N HIS A 284 8.14 -18.25 -23.76
CA HIS A 284 7.71 -17.88 -22.40
C HIS A 284 7.84 -16.38 -22.15
N LEU A 285 7.72 -15.57 -23.20
CA LEU A 285 7.63 -14.11 -23.06
C LEU A 285 6.17 -13.73 -23.01
N GLY A 286 5.75 -13.17 -21.89
CA GLY A 286 4.60 -12.29 -21.87
C GLY A 286 5.01 -10.94 -21.30
N ALA A 287 4.16 -9.92 -21.46
CA ALA A 287 4.25 -8.65 -20.72
C ALA A 287 2.93 -8.34 -20.00
N ARG A 288 3.03 -7.84 -18.76
CA ARG A 288 1.98 -7.09 -18.08
C ARG A 288 2.36 -5.64 -18.21
N THR A 289 2.03 -5.06 -19.35
CA THR A 289 2.32 -3.65 -19.64
C THR A 289 1.43 -2.81 -18.73
N PRO A 290 1.99 -2.10 -17.73
CA PRO A 290 1.20 -1.23 -16.88
C PRO A 290 0.77 0.00 -17.66
N VAL A 291 -0.33 0.62 -17.22
CA VAL A 291 -0.78 1.92 -17.72
C VAL A 291 -0.33 2.98 -16.72
N ASP A 292 0.52 3.89 -17.21
CA ASP A 292 0.94 5.05 -16.43
C ASP A 292 -0.24 6.01 -16.25
N LEU A 293 -0.37 6.56 -15.05
CA LEU A 293 -1.44 7.49 -14.67
C LEU A 293 -0.93 8.93 -14.49
N ALA A 294 0.36 9.18 -14.72
CA ALA A 294 0.92 10.52 -14.66
C ALA A 294 0.48 11.35 -15.88
N ALA A 295 0.31 12.66 -15.67
CA ALA A 295 0.03 13.65 -16.70
C ALA A 295 1.25 13.95 -17.59
#